data_AF-A0A442UPB2-F1
#
_entry.id   AF-A0A442UPB2-F1
#
_cell.length_a   1.000
_cell.length_b   1.000
_cell.length_c   1.000
_cell.angle_alpha   90.00
_cell.angle_beta   90.00
_cell.angle_gamma   90.00
#
_symmetry.space_group_name_H-M   'P 1'
#
loop_
_entity.id
_entity.type
_entity.pdbx_description
1 polymer ?
#
loop_
_entity_poly.entity_id
_entity_poly.type
_entity_poly.pdbx_seq_one_letter_code
_entity_poly.pdbx_strand_id
1 'polypeptide(L)'
;MSDIPDDIRATAESLVDPVVCSCNYDRATAIIAEALMAERENCAKIAEGMPWQIDVSPDHVRGLKGSDVAAAIRSPDNAAGKQ
;
A
#
# COMPACT_ATOMS: atom_id res chain seq x y z
N MET A 1 -6.98 -15.76 10.02
CA MET A 1 -7.10 -14.32 9.71
C MET A 1 -5.79 -13.92 9.10
N SER A 2 -5.81 -13.26 7.95
CA SER A 2 -4.60 -12.65 7.39
C SER A 2 -4.05 -11.63 8.38
N ASP A 3 -2.76 -11.70 8.67
CA ASP A 3 -2.11 -10.74 9.56
C ASP A 3 -2.15 -9.36 8.90
N ILE A 4 -2.93 -8.43 9.47
CA ILE A 4 -3.05 -7.05 8.99
C ILE A 4 -1.74 -6.31 9.30
N PRO A 5 -1.06 -5.73 8.30
CA PRO A 5 0.12 -4.88 8.51
C PRO A 5 -0.14 -3.71 9.46
N ASP A 6 0.85 -3.35 10.27
CA ASP A 6 0.71 -2.31 11.32
C ASP A 6 0.32 -0.94 10.75
N ASP A 7 0.85 -0.58 9.58
CA ASP A 7 0.53 0.68 8.90
C ASP A 7 -0.92 0.73 8.40
N ILE A 8 -1.43 -0.39 7.88
CA ILE A 8 -2.84 -0.54 7.51
C ILE A 8 -3.73 -0.52 8.75
N ARG A 9 -3.32 -1.21 9.82
CA ARG A 9 -4.06 -1.22 11.08
C ARG A 9 -4.22 0.19 11.65
N ALA A 10 -3.11 0.92 11.77
CA ALA A 10 -3.13 2.29 12.27
C ALA A 10 -4.01 3.21 11.40
N THR A 11 -3.94 3.05 10.07
CA THR A 11 -4.79 3.80 9.15
C THR A 11 -6.27 3.45 9.36
N ALA A 12 -6.62 2.16 9.45
CA ALA A 12 -7.99 1.72 9.69
C ALA A 12 -8.53 2.24 11.03
N GLU A 13 -7.75 2.15 12.11
CA GLU A 13 -8.11 2.67 13.43
C GLU A 13 -8.36 4.18 13.41
N SER A 14 -7.58 4.94 12.63
CA SER A 14 -7.76 6.39 12.48
C SER A 14 -9.04 6.79 11.73
N LEU A 15 -9.58 5.88 10.91
CA LEU A 15 -10.79 6.10 10.12
C LEU A 15 -12.06 5.70 10.87
N VAL A 16 -11.95 4.86 11.91
CA VAL A 16 -13.09 4.46 12.75
C VAL A 16 -13.25 5.46 13.88
N ASP A 17 -14.41 6.11 13.93
CA ASP A 17 -14.79 6.93 15.08
C ASP A 17 -15.16 6.02 16.28
N PRO A 18 -14.41 6.07 17.40
CA PRO A 18 -14.68 5.23 18.56
C PRO A 18 -15.98 5.58 19.29
N VAL A 19 -16.48 6.81 19.15
CA VAL A 19 -17.75 7.24 19.76
C VAL A 19 -18.93 6.65 19.00
N VAL A 20 -18.84 6.59 17.67
CA VAL A 20 -19.90 6.04 16.81
C VAL A 20 -19.86 4.50 16.80
N CYS A 21 -18.67 3.90 16.83
CA CYS A 21 -18.50 2.47 16.64
C CYS A 21 -18.13 1.70 17.91
N SER A 22 -18.28 2.28 19.11
CA SER A 22 -17.80 1.70 20.39
C SER A 22 -18.03 0.19 20.60
N CYS A 23 -19.21 -0.34 20.25
CA CYS A 23 -19.53 -1.76 20.39
C CYS A 23 -19.08 -2.67 19.23
N ASN A 24 -18.61 -2.08 18.13
CA ASN A 24 -18.17 -2.76 16.91
C ASN A 24 -16.80 -2.25 16.42
N TYR A 25 -16.03 -1.56 17.25
CA TYR A 25 -14.82 -0.84 16.85
C TYR A 25 -13.81 -1.79 16.17
N ASP A 26 -13.52 -2.93 16.81
CA ASP A 26 -12.59 -3.93 16.28
C ASP A 26 -13.07 -4.52 14.96
N ARG A 27 -14.38 -4.76 14.84
CA ARG A 27 -14.98 -5.30 13.61
C ARG A 27 -14.94 -4.28 12.48
N ALA A 28 -15.27 -3.02 12.76
CA ALA A 28 -15.22 -1.93 11.78
C ALA A 28 -13.77 -1.72 11.30
N THR A 29 -12.83 -1.70 12.24
CA THR A 29 -11.40 -1.59 11.95
C THR A 29 -10.90 -2.73 11.07
N ALA A 30 -11.28 -3.98 11.39
CA ALA A 30 -10.91 -5.14 10.58
C ALA A 30 -11.45 -5.06 9.14
N ILE A 31 -12.72 -4.67 8.96
CA ILE A 31 -13.33 -4.52 7.63
C ILE A 31 -12.60 -3.45 6.79
N ILE A 32 -12.28 -2.31 7.41
CA ILE A 32 -11.54 -1.24 6.71
C ILE A 32 -10.13 -1.71 6.37
N ALA A 33 -9.44 -2.39 7.29
CA ALA A 33 -8.12 -2.95 7.04
C ALA A 33 -8.11 -3.96 5.89
N GLU A 34 -9.11 -4.85 5.82
CA GLU A 34 -9.29 -5.78 4.70
C GLU A 34 -9.45 -5.06 3.36
N ALA A 35 -10.27 -3.99 3.32
CA ALA A 35 -10.46 -3.18 2.12
C ALA A 35 -9.15 -2.47 1.70
N LEU A 36 -8.41 -1.92 2.66
CA LEU A 36 -7.12 -1.27 2.41
C LEU A 36 -6.06 -2.26 1.89
N MET A 37 -6.01 -3.49 2.43
CA MET A 37 -5.14 -4.55 1.91
C MET A 37 -5.47 -4.92 0.47
N ALA A 38 -6.76 -5.07 0.16
CA ALA A 38 -7.21 -5.40 -1.19
C ALA A 38 -6.84 -4.30 -2.19
N GLU A 39 -7.03 -3.03 -1.80
CA GLU A 39 -6.68 -1.89 -2.66
C GLU A 39 -5.17 -1.71 -2.82
N ARG A 40 -4.39 -1.96 -1.76
CA ARG A 40 -2.91 -1.98 -1.85
C ARG A 40 -2.44 -2.98 -2.92
N GLU A 41 -2.99 -4.19 -2.91
CA GLU A 41 -2.65 -5.20 -3.92
C GLU A 41 -3.12 -4.80 -5.33
N ASN A 42 -4.29 -4.16 -5.45
CA ASN A 42 -4.79 -3.65 -6.72
C ASN A 42 -3.84 -2.58 -7.31
N CYS A 43 -3.43 -1.62 -6.50
CA CYS A 43 -2.44 -0.61 -6.87
C CYS A 43 -1.08 -1.22 -7.29
N ALA A 44 -0.61 -2.24 -6.57
CA ALA A 44 0.61 -2.95 -6.92
C ALA A 44 0.50 -3.63 -8.29
N LYS A 45 -0.61 -4.30 -8.60
CA LYS A 45 -0.86 -4.91 -9.92
C LYS A 45 -0.92 -3.88 -11.05
N ILE A 46 -1.56 -2.74 -10.80
CA ILE A 46 -1.60 -1.62 -11.76
C ILE A 46 -0.16 -1.14 -12.04
N ALA A 47 0.67 -1.02 -11.01
CA ALA A 47 2.08 -0.66 -11.16
C ALA A 47 2.87 -1.72 -11.95
N GLU A 48 2.64 -3.02 -11.76
CA GLU A 48 3.30 -4.06 -12.57
C GLU A 48 2.96 -3.97 -14.06
N GLY A 49 1.71 -3.62 -14.38
CA GLY A 49 1.20 -3.54 -15.75
C GLY A 49 1.56 -2.25 -16.50
N MET A 50 2.09 -1.24 -15.82
CA MET A 50 2.42 0.04 -16.43
C MET A 50 3.76 -0.04 -17.21
N PRO A 51 3.84 0.50 -18.44
CA PRO A 51 5.10 0.65 -19.15
C PRO A 51 5.88 1.83 -18.56
N TRP A 52 6.67 1.59 -17.51
CA TRP A 52 7.48 2.61 -16.84
C TRP A 52 8.78 2.90 -17.63
N GLN A 53 8.64 3.50 -18.81
CA GLN A 53 9.73 4.26 -19.41
C GLN A 53 9.56 5.72 -18.97
N ILE A 54 10.25 6.11 -17.89
CA ILE A 54 10.43 7.52 -17.56
C ILE A 54 11.71 7.96 -18.27
N ASP A 55 11.54 8.74 -19.34
CA ASP A 55 12.66 9.32 -20.08
C ASP A 55 13.21 10.51 -19.30
N VAL A 56 14.16 10.24 -18.39
CA VAL A 56 14.68 11.26 -17.45
C VAL A 56 15.77 12.15 -18.06
N SER A 57 16.37 11.76 -19.18
CA SER A 57 17.21 12.58 -20.09
C SER A 57 17.88 11.64 -21.12
N PRO A 58 18.40 12.16 -22.26
CA PRO A 58 19.12 11.37 -23.26
C PRO A 58 20.31 10.56 -22.72
N ASP A 59 20.89 10.99 -21.60
CA ASP A 59 22.13 10.42 -21.06
C ASP A 59 21.92 9.50 -19.83
N HIS A 60 20.70 9.41 -19.29
CA HIS A 60 20.41 8.62 -18.09
C HIS A 60 19.03 7.96 -18.17
N VAL A 61 18.97 6.78 -18.81
CA VAL A 61 17.81 5.88 -18.67
C VAL A 61 18.00 5.04 -17.41
N ARG A 62 17.56 5.56 -16.25
CA ARG A 62 17.21 4.67 -15.12
C ARG A 62 15.76 4.24 -15.33
N GLY A 63 15.57 3.14 -16.07
CA GLY A 63 14.27 2.52 -16.20
C GLY A 63 13.78 2.08 -14.83
N LEU A 64 12.84 2.82 -14.25
CA LEU A 64 12.10 2.39 -13.07
C LEU A 64 11.27 1.19 -13.53
N LYS A 65 11.50 -0.02 -13.01
CA LYS A 65 10.66 -1.15 -13.41
C LYS A 65 9.35 -1.08 -12.63
N GLY A 66 8.22 -1.36 -13.28
CA GLY A 66 6.93 -1.41 -12.60
C GLY A 66 6.88 -2.42 -11.45
N SER A 67 7.67 -3.49 -11.55
CA SER A 67 7.90 -4.44 -10.47
C SER A 67 8.51 -3.80 -9.22
N ASP A 68 9.41 -2.82 -9.38
CA ASP A 68 10.06 -2.15 -8.26
C ASP A 68 9.07 -1.23 -7.54
N VAL A 69 8.20 -0.55 -8.30
CA VAL A 69 7.09 0.27 -7.77
C VAL A 69 6.08 -0.62 -7.04
N ALA A 70 5.68 -1.73 -7.65
CA ALA A 70 4.75 -2.68 -7.05
C ALA A 70 5.28 -3.29 -5.75
N ALA A 71 6.58 -3.61 -5.70
CA ALA A 71 7.24 -4.07 -4.49
C ALA A 71 7.21 -2.98 -3.39
N ALA A 72 7.47 -1.72 -3.74
CA ALA A 72 7.39 -0.60 -2.81
C ALA A 72 5.96 -0.36 -2.28
N ILE A 73 4.92 -0.55 -3.11
CA ILE A 73 3.52 -0.44 -2.69
C ILE A 73 3.15 -1.55 -1.69
N ARG A 74 3.56 -2.80 -1.95
CA ARG A 74 3.28 -3.93 -1.05
C ARG A 74 4.05 -3.85 0.27
N SER A 75 5.24 -3.28 0.25
CA SER A 75 6.13 -3.20 1.41
C SER A 75 6.83 -1.84 1.46
N PRO A 76 6.12 -0.78 1.90
CA PRO A 76 6.66 0.58 1.92
C PRO A 76 7.95 0.70 2.74
N ASP A 77 8.08 -0.05 3.84
CA ASP A 77 9.27 -0.03 4.69
C ASP A 77 10.51 -0.65 4.02
N ASN A 78 10.33 -1.58 3.08
CA ASN A 78 11.43 -2.22 2.35
C ASN A 78 11.95 -1.36 1.19
N ALA A 79 11.20 -0.34 0.76
CA ALA A 79 11.60 0.55 -0.32
C ALA A 79 12.62 1.63 0.13
N ALA A 80 12.61 2.00 1.41
CA ALA A 80 13.49 3.03 1.98
C ALA A 80 14.94 2.56 2.21
N GLY A 81 15.25 1.28 2.00
CA GLY A 81 16.54 0.65 2.36
C GLY A 81 17.64 0.67 1.29
N LYS A 82 17.55 1.48 0.23
CA LYS A 82 18.63 1.64 -0.76
C LYS A 82 19.03 3.10 -0.91
N GLN A 83 19.86 3.57 0.03
CA GLN A 83 20.75 4.72 -0.18
C GLN A 83 22.19 4.23 -0.19
#